data_AF-A0A642VEJ3-F1
#
_entry.id   AF-A0A642VEJ3-F1
#
_cell.length_a   1.000
_cell.length_b   1.000
_cell.length_c   1.000
_cell.angle_alpha   90.00
_cell.angle_beta   90.00
_cell.angle_gamma   90.00
#
_symmetry.space_group_name_H-M   'P 1'
#
loop_
_entity.id
_entity.type
_entity.pdbx_description
1 polymer ?
#
loop_
_entity_poly.entity_id
_entity_poly.type
_entity_poly.pdbx_seq_one_letter_code
_entity_poly.pdbx_strand_id
1 'polypeptide(L)'
;MLRTVIGMCEILIGRGSFANITEELLAAEVAQIEQEKDEDTAMEEVEENDEKPTDTPLEVVEEEKQDFDAARQELAQLVAQAQNESALSLDFVSLLLSVLRPAAGTTSMSPHLKHHVPVGSLGADQLSVDPPKEDRAVGGGWKVQSLGKASELLKNSAGRLKSEIDKERTYWKNVRKTANAGEVLFKIRKGDARGLGIKYGFGDAGSEYGDKGIAMIKRRHDGSMSFKFDKAKRSHVVKVSLYDTSSGDHELIGCSRYKHLLLAEDTVQEEIKNARSLVFEEELFYEIVREARRLSSHKVSVVAGKVVINLYDEDLVVELVDPTAEEEERDEDDDREVEKNPHSHKADLICNAFHILLCYAHRRNLQKRRAMPTPVSSKSKPPQSPLFILRPIIAHILHSKVLKRTTRLLEMILQTHQNSSMSLEKYSDIKSKNQHEYENSYLGTLLFPPVSTYHLDTGNGIKVTIITSSPLISYIPLYDVTAKKGSDQVLSKTGFYELNELEDWINWILKK
;
A
#
# COMPACT_ATOMS: atom_id res chain seq x y z
N MET A 1 -15.88 36.88 -33.39
CA MET A 1 -16.54 35.79 -32.65
C MET A 1 -16.64 34.49 -33.44
N LEU A 2 -17.30 34.44 -34.61
CA LEU A 2 -17.36 33.19 -35.39
C LEU A 2 -15.98 32.66 -35.86
N ARG A 3 -15.10 33.52 -36.39
CA ARG A 3 -13.74 33.10 -36.81
C ARG A 3 -12.86 32.56 -35.67
N THR A 4 -12.98 33.15 -34.49
CA THR A 4 -12.24 32.71 -33.29
C THR A 4 -12.76 31.38 -32.77
N VAL A 5 -14.07 31.12 -32.88
CA VAL A 5 -14.67 29.83 -32.51
C VAL A 5 -14.31 28.74 -33.53
N ILE A 6 -14.32 29.07 -34.83
CA ILE A 6 -13.90 28.14 -35.89
C ILE A 6 -12.42 27.76 -35.71
N GLY A 7 -11.55 28.75 -35.48
CA GLY A 7 -10.12 28.47 -35.21
C GLY A 7 -9.90 27.64 -33.95
N MET A 8 -10.67 27.87 -32.89
CA MET A 8 -10.62 27.01 -31.69
C MET A 8 -11.09 25.59 -31.97
N CYS A 9 -12.16 25.39 -32.74
CA CYS A 9 -12.64 24.05 -33.11
C CYS A 9 -11.64 23.32 -34.01
N GLU A 10 -11.01 23.99 -34.97
CA GLU A 10 -9.97 23.39 -35.82
C GLU A 10 -8.75 22.94 -35.01
N ILE A 11 -8.32 23.74 -34.02
CA ILE A 11 -7.22 23.36 -33.14
C ILE A 11 -7.60 22.18 -32.23
N LEU A 12 -8.83 22.16 -31.70
CA LEU A 12 -9.34 21.04 -30.90
C LEU A 12 -9.42 19.73 -31.69
N ILE A 13 -9.84 19.79 -32.96
CA ILE A 13 -9.95 18.60 -33.82
C ILE A 13 -8.56 18.13 -34.28
N GLY A 14 -7.65 19.05 -34.59
CA GLY A 14 -6.32 18.71 -35.10
C GLY A 14 -5.30 18.34 -34.02
N ARG A 15 -5.41 18.90 -32.80
CA ARG A 15 -4.40 18.75 -31.73
C ARG A 15 -4.97 18.23 -30.42
N GLY A 16 -6.27 17.92 -30.38
CA GLY A 16 -6.94 17.43 -29.18
C GLY A 16 -7.04 18.50 -28.09
N SER A 17 -6.75 18.13 -26.84
CA SER A 17 -6.90 19.03 -25.69
C SER A 17 -5.94 20.21 -25.73
N PHE A 18 -6.46 21.43 -25.54
CA PHE A 18 -5.66 22.65 -25.41
C PHE A 18 -4.65 22.62 -24.26
N ALA A 19 -4.85 21.76 -23.26
CA ALA A 19 -3.96 21.63 -22.11
C ALA A 19 -2.59 21.05 -22.48
N ASN A 20 -2.51 20.27 -23.57
CA ASN A 20 -1.28 19.61 -24.00
C ASN A 20 -0.45 20.49 -24.96
N ILE A 21 -0.95 21.68 -25.31
CA ILE A 21 -0.30 22.61 -26.24
C ILE A 21 0.59 23.55 -25.43
N THR A 22 1.89 23.24 -25.36
CA THR A 22 2.90 24.15 -24.78
C THR A 22 3.63 24.91 -25.89
N GLU A 23 4.05 26.14 -25.59
CA GLU A 23 4.77 27.02 -26.52
C GLU A 23 6.09 26.38 -27.00
N GLU A 24 6.75 25.62 -26.13
CA GLU A 24 8.00 24.90 -26.43
C GLU A 24 7.81 23.80 -27.48
N LEU A 25 6.72 23.03 -27.41
CA LEU A 25 6.39 22.00 -28.41
C LEU A 25 6.04 22.62 -29.76
N LEU A 26 5.29 23.73 -29.76
CA LEU A 26 4.95 24.45 -30.98
C LEU A 26 6.18 25.07 -31.64
N ALA A 27 7.12 25.61 -30.85
CA ALA A 27 8.36 26.15 -31.37
C ALA A 27 9.24 25.04 -31.98
N ALA A 28 9.28 23.86 -31.37
CA ALA A 28 9.98 22.70 -31.92
C ALA A 28 9.34 22.17 -33.21
N GLU A 29 8.01 22.11 -33.28
CA GLU A 29 7.26 21.70 -34.49
C GLU A 29 7.48 22.70 -35.63
N VAL A 30 7.45 24.00 -35.36
CA VAL A 30 7.76 25.03 -36.37
C VAL A 30 9.20 24.92 -36.84
N ALA A 31 10.15 24.66 -35.94
CA ALA A 31 11.55 24.44 -36.32
C ALA A 31 11.74 23.17 -37.17
N GLN A 32 10.99 22.10 -36.91
CA GLN A 32 10.99 20.89 -37.75
C GLN A 32 10.40 21.16 -39.14
N ILE A 33 9.30 21.91 -39.23
CA ILE A 33 8.68 22.30 -40.51
C ILE A 33 9.60 23.24 -41.31
N GLU A 34 10.38 24.09 -40.62
CA GLU A 34 11.39 24.94 -41.25
C GLU A 34 12.60 24.12 -41.74
N GLN A 35 13.01 23.08 -41.00
CA GLN A 35 14.05 22.14 -41.43
C GLN A 35 13.60 21.28 -42.62
N GLU A 36 12.37 20.77 -42.63
CA GLU A 36 11.80 20.04 -43.78
C GLU A 36 11.67 20.90 -45.04
N LYS A 37 11.46 22.21 -44.90
CA LYS A 37 11.45 23.14 -46.04
C LYS A 37 12.83 23.45 -46.60
N ASP A 38 13.88 23.31 -45.80
CA ASP A 38 15.27 23.50 -46.23
C ASP A 38 15.89 22.20 -46.81
N GLU A 39 15.29 21.03 -46.54
CA GLU A 39 15.74 19.71 -47.03
C GLU A 39 15.01 19.22 -48.31
N ASP A 40 14.16 20.03 -48.93
CA ASP A 40 13.50 19.72 -50.22
C ASP A 40 14.46 19.70 -51.45
N THR A 41 15.78 19.63 -51.21
CA THR A 41 16.80 19.44 -52.25
C THR A 41 17.81 18.32 -51.95
N ALA A 42 17.43 17.21 -51.30
CA ALA A 42 18.13 15.93 -51.49
C ALA A 42 17.43 14.71 -50.85
N MET A 43 17.13 13.74 -51.72
CA MET A 43 17.04 12.29 -51.49
C MET A 43 15.74 11.66 -50.96
N GLU A 44 15.37 10.63 -51.72
CA GLU A 44 14.37 9.59 -51.50
C GLU A 44 14.66 8.68 -50.30
N GLU A 45 13.55 8.13 -49.77
CA GLU A 45 13.39 6.93 -48.92
C GLU A 45 13.85 7.02 -47.45
N VAL A 46 12.89 6.93 -46.50
CA VAL A 46 12.55 5.71 -45.73
C VAL A 46 11.23 5.97 -44.97
N GLU A 47 10.17 5.22 -45.29
CA GLU A 47 9.02 5.03 -44.41
C GLU A 47 9.45 4.11 -43.25
N GLU A 48 9.61 4.65 -42.05
CA GLU A 48 9.59 3.86 -40.81
C GLU A 48 8.39 4.27 -39.95
N ASN A 49 7.57 3.26 -39.71
CA ASN A 49 6.33 3.23 -38.97
C ASN A 49 6.63 3.39 -37.47
N ASP A 50 6.28 4.55 -36.88
CA ASP A 50 6.42 4.80 -35.45
C ASP A 50 5.03 5.03 -34.81
N GLU A 51 4.30 3.93 -34.62
CA GLU A 51 3.15 3.87 -33.72
C GLU A 51 3.63 4.05 -32.27
N LYS A 52 3.62 5.30 -31.77
CA LYS A 52 3.71 5.53 -30.32
C LYS A 52 2.39 5.12 -29.65
N PRO A 53 2.41 4.25 -28.63
CA PRO A 53 1.21 3.85 -27.91
C PRO A 53 0.77 5.01 -26.99
N THR A 54 -0.39 5.58 -27.26
CA THR A 54 -1.05 6.52 -26.34
C THR A 54 -1.64 5.73 -25.17
N ASP A 55 -0.84 5.56 -24.12
CA ASP A 55 -1.23 4.90 -22.87
C ASP A 55 -1.89 5.91 -21.92
N THR A 56 -3.15 6.28 -22.19
CA THR A 56 -4.01 7.07 -21.29
C THR A 56 -5.35 6.36 -21.10
N PRO A 57 -5.56 5.64 -19.97
CA PRO A 57 -6.78 4.87 -19.71
C PRO A 57 -8.08 5.67 -19.56
N LEU A 58 -8.03 7.00 -19.69
CA LEU A 58 -9.17 7.91 -19.50
C LEU A 58 -9.87 8.25 -20.81
N GLU A 59 -9.15 8.36 -21.93
CA GLU A 59 -9.71 8.75 -23.23
C GLU A 59 -10.57 7.64 -23.84
N VAL A 60 -10.11 6.38 -23.77
CA VAL A 60 -10.86 5.20 -24.25
C VAL A 60 -12.23 5.04 -23.56
N VAL A 61 -12.32 5.42 -22.28
CA VAL A 61 -13.57 5.31 -21.51
C VAL A 61 -14.54 6.46 -21.82
N GLU A 62 -14.03 7.61 -22.28
CA GLU A 62 -14.86 8.74 -22.70
C GLU A 62 -15.40 8.53 -24.13
N GLU A 63 -14.61 7.97 -25.03
CA GLU A 63 -15.03 7.58 -26.38
C GLU A 63 -16.13 6.50 -26.35
N GLU A 64 -15.95 5.42 -25.58
CA GLU A 64 -16.97 4.36 -25.44
C GLU A 64 -18.30 4.88 -24.86
N LYS A 65 -18.25 5.90 -23.99
CA LYS A 65 -19.47 6.52 -23.42
C LYS A 65 -20.16 7.44 -24.42
N GLN A 66 -19.40 8.20 -25.20
CA GLN A 66 -19.94 9.07 -26.24
C GLN A 66 -20.63 8.24 -27.34
N ASP A 67 -20.02 7.12 -27.75
CA ASP A 67 -20.62 6.18 -28.69
C ASP A 67 -21.91 5.55 -28.15
N PHE A 68 -21.93 5.20 -26.87
CA PHE A 68 -23.14 4.67 -26.23
C PHE A 68 -24.28 5.69 -26.19
N ASP A 69 -23.97 6.94 -25.83
CA ASP A 69 -24.97 8.01 -25.78
C ASP A 69 -25.45 8.39 -27.19
N ALA A 70 -24.58 8.36 -28.19
CA ALA A 70 -24.96 8.55 -29.59
C ALA A 70 -25.91 7.44 -30.08
N ALA A 71 -25.56 6.16 -29.84
CA ALA A 71 -26.41 5.03 -30.19
C ALA A 71 -27.77 5.08 -29.46
N ARG A 72 -27.78 5.53 -28.20
CA ARG A 72 -29.01 5.74 -27.43
C ARG A 72 -29.88 6.84 -28.04
N GLN A 73 -29.30 7.93 -28.51
CA GLN A 73 -30.03 9.01 -29.17
C GLN A 73 -30.61 8.56 -30.50
N GLU A 74 -29.85 7.82 -31.32
CA GLU A 74 -30.33 7.25 -32.58
C GLU A 74 -31.51 6.31 -32.34
N LEU A 75 -31.40 5.41 -31.37
CA LEU A 75 -32.49 4.51 -31.00
C LEU A 75 -33.74 5.30 -30.58
N ALA A 76 -33.58 6.35 -29.77
CA ALA A 76 -34.70 7.19 -29.35
C ALA A 76 -35.39 7.89 -30.53
N GLN A 77 -34.64 8.35 -31.53
CA GLN A 77 -35.18 8.96 -32.74
C GLN A 77 -35.97 7.96 -33.59
N LEU A 78 -35.41 6.77 -33.83
CA LEU A 78 -36.09 5.71 -34.58
C LEU A 78 -37.38 5.26 -33.90
N VAL A 79 -37.37 5.12 -32.57
CA VAL A 79 -38.56 4.77 -31.79
C VAL A 79 -39.61 5.89 -31.87
N ALA A 80 -39.20 7.15 -31.78
CA ALA A 80 -40.11 8.29 -31.91
C ALA A 80 -40.76 8.35 -33.30
N GLN A 81 -39.99 8.09 -34.36
CA GLN A 81 -40.53 8.01 -35.72
C GLN A 81 -41.56 6.89 -35.86
N ALA A 82 -41.23 5.68 -35.43
CA ALA A 82 -42.15 4.54 -35.48
C ALA A 82 -43.42 4.79 -34.65
N GLN A 83 -43.29 5.46 -33.50
CA GLN A 83 -44.42 5.88 -32.68
C GLN A 83 -45.32 6.89 -33.42
N ASN A 84 -44.72 7.88 -34.10
CA ASN A 84 -45.48 8.87 -34.87
C ASN A 84 -46.24 8.23 -36.04
N GLU A 85 -45.61 7.33 -36.78
CA GLU A 85 -46.25 6.58 -37.89
C GLU A 85 -47.39 5.69 -37.38
N SER A 86 -47.20 5.04 -36.23
CA SER A 86 -48.25 4.25 -35.56
C SER A 86 -49.40 5.14 -35.08
N ALA A 87 -49.11 6.34 -34.59
CA ALA A 87 -50.13 7.31 -34.16
C ALA A 87 -50.97 7.81 -35.35
N LEU A 88 -50.35 8.07 -36.50
CA LEU A 88 -51.07 8.42 -37.74
C LEU A 88 -51.99 7.29 -38.21
N SER A 89 -51.50 6.04 -38.14
CA SER A 89 -52.29 4.85 -38.49
C SER A 89 -53.49 4.67 -37.55
N LEU A 90 -53.28 4.89 -36.26
CA LEU A 90 -54.31 4.85 -35.24
C LEU A 90 -55.36 5.96 -35.46
N ASP A 91 -54.91 7.16 -35.79
CA ASP A 91 -55.77 8.29 -36.15
C ASP A 91 -56.65 7.98 -37.37
N PHE A 92 -56.08 7.38 -38.40
CA PHE A 92 -56.80 6.95 -39.61
C PHE A 92 -57.91 5.94 -39.29
N VAL A 93 -57.57 4.87 -38.56
CA VAL A 93 -58.55 3.83 -38.16
C VAL A 93 -59.62 4.41 -37.23
N SER A 94 -59.22 5.29 -36.31
CA SER A 94 -60.14 5.93 -35.36
C SER A 94 -61.14 6.85 -36.08
N LEU A 95 -60.69 7.56 -37.11
CA LEU A 95 -61.56 8.39 -37.94
C LEU A 95 -62.53 7.54 -38.76
N LEU A 96 -62.09 6.41 -39.33
CA LEU A 96 -62.98 5.46 -40.00
C LEU A 96 -64.04 4.87 -39.03
N LEU A 97 -63.61 4.46 -37.84
CA LEU A 97 -64.51 3.90 -36.81
C LEU A 97 -65.52 4.92 -36.28
N SER A 98 -65.18 6.21 -36.33
CA SER A 98 -66.03 7.29 -35.80
C SER A 98 -67.38 7.42 -36.53
N VAL A 99 -67.51 6.91 -37.77
CA VAL A 99 -68.78 6.83 -38.51
C VAL A 99 -69.80 5.93 -37.81
N LEU A 100 -69.34 4.76 -37.33
CA LEU A 100 -70.21 3.73 -36.77
C LEU A 100 -70.28 3.79 -35.23
N ARG A 101 -69.18 4.20 -34.60
CA ARG A 101 -69.01 4.26 -33.14
C ARG A 101 -68.30 5.56 -32.76
N PRO A 102 -69.02 6.69 -32.72
CA PRO A 102 -68.41 8.00 -32.47
C PRO A 102 -67.74 8.10 -31.10
N ALA A 103 -68.29 7.48 -30.05
CA ALA A 103 -67.68 7.48 -28.71
C ALA A 103 -66.32 6.77 -28.66
N ALA A 104 -66.16 5.66 -29.39
CA ALA A 104 -64.92 4.89 -29.43
C ALA A 104 -63.86 5.56 -30.30
N GLY A 105 -64.25 6.00 -31.51
CA GLY A 105 -63.31 6.66 -32.44
C GLY A 105 -62.80 8.01 -31.92
N THR A 106 -63.66 8.83 -31.31
CA THR A 106 -63.24 10.16 -30.81
C THR A 106 -62.33 10.13 -29.59
N THR A 107 -62.26 9.00 -28.89
CA THR A 107 -61.40 8.83 -27.71
C THR A 107 -59.97 8.50 -28.09
N SER A 108 -59.77 7.72 -29.16
CA SER A 108 -58.45 7.33 -29.65
C SER A 108 -57.85 8.33 -30.65
N MET A 109 -58.65 9.22 -31.24
CA MET A 109 -58.14 10.28 -32.13
C MET A 109 -57.27 11.31 -31.40
N SER A 110 -56.21 11.76 -32.08
CA SER A 110 -55.40 12.88 -31.64
C SER A 110 -56.23 14.18 -31.55
N PRO A 111 -55.94 15.07 -30.58
CA PRO A 111 -56.64 16.35 -30.46
C PRO A 111 -56.50 17.21 -31.72
N HIS A 112 -55.33 17.16 -32.37
CA HIS A 112 -55.09 17.91 -33.61
C HIS A 112 -56.05 17.50 -34.72
N LEU A 113 -56.21 16.19 -34.95
CA LEU A 113 -57.12 15.68 -35.97
C LEU A 113 -58.59 16.01 -35.65
N LYS A 114 -58.98 15.91 -34.38
CA LYS A 114 -60.34 16.20 -33.91
C LYS A 114 -60.77 17.65 -34.14
N HIS A 115 -59.83 18.60 -34.11
CA HIS A 115 -60.12 20.01 -34.35
C HIS A 115 -60.21 20.36 -35.84
N HIS A 116 -59.46 19.67 -36.69
CA HIS A 116 -59.36 20.00 -38.12
C HIS A 116 -60.30 19.20 -39.02
N VAL A 117 -60.74 18.01 -38.61
CA VAL A 117 -61.57 17.13 -39.44
C VAL A 117 -62.81 16.68 -38.67
N PRO A 118 -64.02 16.83 -39.25
CA PRO A 118 -65.23 16.36 -38.59
C PRO A 118 -65.23 14.84 -38.47
N VAL A 119 -65.84 14.34 -37.40
CA VAL A 119 -66.00 12.90 -37.16
C VAL A 119 -66.80 12.27 -38.31
N GLY A 120 -66.37 11.08 -38.72
CA GLY A 120 -67.02 10.31 -39.78
C GLY A 120 -66.69 10.73 -41.22
N SER A 121 -65.59 11.45 -41.43
CA SER A 121 -65.20 11.92 -42.77
C SER A 121 -64.71 10.82 -43.74
N LEU A 122 -64.41 9.61 -43.25
CA LEU A 122 -63.99 8.48 -44.08
C LEU A 122 -65.06 7.41 -44.14
N GLY A 123 -65.37 6.93 -45.35
CA GLY A 123 -66.19 5.74 -45.59
C GLY A 123 -65.33 4.56 -46.06
N ALA A 124 -65.79 3.34 -45.81
CA ALA A 124 -65.25 2.13 -46.43
C ALA A 124 -66.30 1.58 -47.40
N ASP A 125 -65.90 1.41 -48.66
CA ASP A 125 -66.76 0.85 -49.71
C ASP A 125 -66.10 -0.39 -50.33
N GLN A 126 -66.91 -1.34 -50.78
CA GLN A 126 -66.44 -2.60 -51.34
C GLN A 126 -66.11 -2.42 -52.82
N LEU A 127 -64.85 -2.11 -53.12
CA LEU A 127 -64.32 -2.14 -54.48
C LEU A 127 -63.93 -3.56 -54.89
N SER A 128 -64.44 -4.03 -56.03
CA SER A 128 -64.07 -5.31 -56.67
C SER A 128 -62.79 -5.19 -57.52
N VAL A 129 -61.80 -4.45 -57.04
CA VAL A 129 -60.50 -4.35 -57.70
C VAL A 129 -59.60 -5.41 -57.09
N ASP A 130 -59.08 -6.31 -57.92
CA ASP A 130 -58.07 -7.26 -57.46
C ASP A 130 -56.88 -6.46 -56.92
N PRO A 131 -56.44 -6.71 -55.68
CA PRO A 131 -55.27 -6.03 -55.15
C PRO A 131 -54.08 -6.28 -56.08
N PRO A 132 -53.12 -5.32 -56.17
CA PRO A 132 -51.90 -5.55 -56.93
C PRO A 132 -51.29 -6.87 -56.48
N LYS A 133 -50.93 -7.75 -57.43
CA LYS A 133 -50.36 -9.06 -57.13
C LYS A 133 -49.06 -8.85 -56.35
N GLU A 134 -49.10 -9.04 -55.04
CA GLU A 134 -47.89 -9.08 -54.25
C GLU A 134 -47.04 -10.27 -54.67
N ASP A 135 -45.78 -10.02 -55.01
CA ASP A 135 -44.84 -11.07 -55.36
C ASP A 135 -44.49 -11.88 -54.11
N ARG A 136 -45.21 -12.99 -53.90
CA ARG A 136 -44.95 -13.95 -52.80
C ARG A 136 -43.50 -14.44 -52.77
N ALA A 137 -42.84 -14.46 -53.94
CA ALA A 137 -41.43 -14.78 -54.07
C ALA A 137 -40.53 -13.75 -53.33
N VAL A 138 -40.87 -12.46 -53.38
CA VAL A 138 -40.13 -11.40 -52.68
C VAL A 138 -40.28 -11.53 -51.18
N GLY A 139 -41.50 -11.73 -50.68
CA GLY A 139 -41.74 -11.96 -49.24
C GLY A 139 -41.05 -13.22 -48.71
N GLY A 140 -41.05 -14.30 -49.50
CA GLY A 140 -40.28 -15.51 -49.20
C GLY A 140 -38.77 -15.25 -49.16
N GLY A 141 -38.25 -14.51 -50.15
CA GLY A 141 -36.84 -14.13 -50.24
C GLY A 141 -36.36 -13.28 -49.05
N TRP A 142 -37.13 -12.27 -48.65
CA TRP A 142 -36.83 -11.44 -47.47
C TRP A 142 -36.75 -12.27 -46.19
N LYS A 143 -37.64 -13.25 -46.02
CA LYS A 143 -37.62 -14.16 -44.86
C LYS A 143 -36.40 -15.08 -44.87
N VAL A 144 -36.01 -15.62 -46.02
CA VAL A 144 -34.78 -16.44 -46.13
C VAL A 144 -33.55 -15.58 -45.84
N GLN A 145 -33.49 -14.37 -46.38
CA GLN A 145 -32.40 -13.43 -46.11
C GLN A 145 -32.32 -13.05 -44.63
N SER A 146 -33.46 -12.79 -43.97
CA SER A 146 -33.48 -12.47 -42.54
C SER A 146 -33.02 -13.65 -41.68
N LEU A 147 -33.41 -14.89 -42.05
CA LEU A 147 -32.93 -16.10 -41.38
C LEU A 147 -31.41 -16.30 -41.59
N GLY A 148 -30.91 -16.01 -42.79
CA GLY A 148 -29.48 -16.02 -43.07
C GLY A 148 -28.71 -15.02 -42.18
N LYS A 149 -29.17 -13.77 -42.14
CA LYS A 149 -28.60 -12.72 -41.27
C LYS A 149 -28.65 -13.12 -39.79
N ALA A 150 -29.77 -13.65 -39.32
CA ALA A 150 -29.91 -14.12 -37.94
C ALA A 150 -28.93 -15.26 -37.61
N SER A 151 -28.75 -16.22 -38.53
CA SER A 151 -27.78 -17.30 -38.36
C SER A 151 -26.34 -16.77 -38.26
N GLU A 152 -25.98 -15.82 -39.11
CA GLU A 152 -24.66 -15.17 -39.09
C GLU A 152 -24.41 -14.39 -37.79
N LEU A 153 -25.39 -13.60 -37.34
CA LEU A 153 -25.32 -12.87 -36.07
C LEU A 153 -25.14 -13.81 -34.88
N LEU A 154 -25.86 -14.94 -34.85
CA LEU A 154 -25.70 -15.95 -33.81
C LEU A 154 -24.32 -16.61 -33.85
N LYS A 155 -23.80 -16.91 -35.04
CA LYS A 155 -22.44 -17.46 -35.20
C LYS A 155 -21.37 -16.46 -34.74
N ASN A 156 -21.50 -15.19 -35.11
CA ASN A 156 -20.56 -14.14 -34.71
C ASN A 156 -20.61 -13.91 -33.19
N SER A 157 -21.82 -13.90 -32.61
CA SER A 157 -22.02 -13.80 -31.16
C SER A 157 -21.42 -15.00 -30.43
N ALA A 158 -21.60 -16.21 -30.94
CA ALA A 158 -20.97 -17.41 -30.39
C ALA A 158 -19.44 -17.37 -30.48
N GLY A 159 -18.88 -16.84 -31.58
CA GLY A 159 -17.44 -16.61 -31.73
C GLY A 159 -16.90 -15.63 -30.68
N ARG A 160 -17.58 -14.50 -30.47
CA ARG A 160 -17.25 -13.52 -29.42
C ARG A 160 -17.31 -14.15 -28.03
N LEU A 161 -18.39 -14.85 -27.71
CA LEU A 161 -18.54 -15.54 -26.42
C LEU A 161 -17.44 -16.57 -26.19
N LYS A 162 -17.03 -17.31 -27.23
CA LYS A 162 -15.92 -18.26 -27.13
C LYS A 162 -14.61 -17.56 -26.77
N SER A 163 -14.29 -16.44 -27.41
CA SER A 163 -13.09 -15.65 -27.08
C SER A 163 -13.13 -15.14 -25.63
N GLU A 164 -14.30 -14.75 -25.13
CA GLU A 164 -14.48 -14.33 -23.75
C GLU A 164 -14.34 -15.48 -22.75
N ILE A 165 -14.84 -16.67 -23.10
CA ILE A 165 -14.64 -17.90 -22.31
C ILE A 165 -13.16 -18.28 -22.24
N ASP A 166 -12.39 -18.11 -23.31
CA ASP A 166 -10.96 -18.41 -23.31
C ASP A 166 -10.19 -17.45 -22.40
N LYS A 167 -10.54 -16.15 -22.43
CA LYS A 167 -10.00 -15.15 -21.47
C LYS A 167 -10.39 -15.48 -20.03
N GLU A 168 -11.64 -15.89 -19.80
CA GLU A 168 -12.13 -16.29 -18.48
C GLU A 168 -11.46 -17.57 -17.97
N ARG A 169 -11.19 -18.54 -18.84
CA ARG A 169 -10.42 -19.75 -18.51
C ARG A 169 -9.01 -19.39 -18.04
N THR A 170 -8.32 -18.47 -18.72
CA THR A 170 -6.99 -17.99 -18.30
C THR A 170 -7.04 -17.29 -16.95
N TYR A 171 -8.06 -16.45 -16.73
CA TYR A 171 -8.29 -15.79 -15.45
C TYR A 171 -8.49 -16.79 -14.31
N TRP A 172 -9.42 -17.75 -14.44
CA TRP A 172 -9.67 -18.75 -13.40
C TRP A 172 -8.49 -19.69 -13.18
N LYS A 173 -7.68 -19.96 -14.22
CA LYS A 173 -6.43 -20.70 -14.09
C LYS A 173 -5.45 -19.96 -13.18
N ASN A 174 -5.33 -18.64 -13.32
CA ASN A 174 -4.48 -17.82 -12.46
C ASN A 174 -5.05 -17.72 -11.03
N VAL A 175 -6.36 -17.52 -10.87
CA VAL A 175 -7.01 -17.54 -9.54
C VAL A 175 -6.77 -18.88 -8.83
N ARG A 176 -6.83 -20.01 -9.57
CA ARG A 176 -6.51 -21.33 -9.01
C ARG A 176 -5.05 -21.45 -8.58
N LYS A 177 -4.10 -20.89 -9.34
CA LYS A 177 -2.68 -20.84 -8.92
C LYS A 177 -2.51 -20.05 -7.62
N THR A 178 -3.18 -18.89 -7.50
CA THR A 178 -3.16 -18.06 -6.29
C THR A 178 -3.81 -18.78 -5.09
N ALA A 179 -4.94 -19.46 -5.30
CA ALA A 179 -5.58 -20.27 -4.27
C ALA A 179 -4.70 -21.44 -3.79
N ASN A 180 -4.03 -22.12 -4.74
CA ASN A 180 -3.09 -23.21 -4.42
C ASN A 180 -1.85 -22.71 -3.68
N ALA A 181 -1.46 -21.45 -3.84
CA ALA A 181 -0.37 -20.83 -3.09
C ALA A 181 -0.72 -20.55 -1.62
N GLY A 182 -1.99 -20.76 -1.21
CA GLY A 182 -2.46 -20.57 0.16
C GLY A 182 -2.99 -19.17 0.45
N GLU A 183 -3.19 -18.33 -0.57
CA GLU A 183 -3.73 -16.98 -0.40
C GLU A 183 -5.22 -17.01 -0.05
N VAL A 184 -5.64 -16.11 0.84
CA VAL A 184 -7.04 -16.04 1.28
C VAL A 184 -7.87 -15.26 0.28
N LEU A 185 -8.72 -15.99 -0.45
CA LEU A 185 -9.70 -15.45 -1.38
C LEU A 185 -11.06 -15.29 -0.71
N PHE A 186 -11.72 -14.16 -0.92
CA PHE A 186 -13.07 -13.92 -0.42
C PHE A 186 -13.90 -13.09 -1.39
N LYS A 187 -15.23 -13.15 -1.26
CA LYS A 187 -16.13 -12.40 -2.14
C LYS A 187 -16.31 -10.98 -1.62
N ILE A 188 -15.99 -9.98 -2.44
CA ILE A 188 -16.27 -8.58 -2.15
C ILE A 188 -17.63 -8.20 -2.75
N ARG A 189 -18.46 -7.56 -1.94
CA ARG A 189 -19.71 -6.92 -2.36
C ARG A 189 -19.71 -5.49 -1.81
N LYS A 190 -19.17 -4.53 -2.58
CA LYS A 190 -19.16 -3.11 -2.19
C LYS A 190 -19.80 -2.28 -3.30
N GLY A 191 -21.01 -1.78 -3.06
CA GLY A 191 -21.80 -1.11 -4.08
C GLY A 191 -22.03 -2.01 -5.30
N ASP A 192 -21.68 -1.52 -6.48
CA ASP A 192 -21.76 -2.26 -7.74
C ASP A 192 -20.54 -3.17 -8.00
N ALA A 193 -19.46 -3.01 -7.22
CA ALA A 193 -18.27 -3.83 -7.37
C ALA A 193 -18.50 -5.24 -6.77
N ARG A 194 -18.81 -6.18 -7.65
CA ARG A 194 -18.88 -7.62 -7.38
C ARG A 194 -17.61 -8.27 -7.90
N GLY A 195 -16.82 -8.86 -7.00
CA GLY A 195 -15.57 -9.48 -7.41
C GLY A 195 -14.97 -10.38 -6.34
N LEU A 196 -13.82 -10.96 -6.69
CA LEU A 196 -12.97 -11.69 -5.74
C LEU A 196 -11.95 -10.72 -5.15
N GLY A 197 -11.78 -10.80 -3.84
CA GLY A 197 -10.77 -10.11 -3.08
C GLY A 197 -9.69 -11.07 -2.61
N ILE A 198 -8.46 -10.59 -2.58
CA ILE A 198 -7.33 -11.21 -1.88
C ILE A 198 -7.08 -10.42 -0.61
N LYS A 199 -6.86 -11.14 0.49
CA LYS A 199 -6.35 -10.57 1.72
C LYS A 199 -4.84 -10.82 1.80
N TYR A 200 -4.05 -9.76 1.80
CA TYR A 200 -2.59 -9.83 1.94
C TYR A 200 -2.09 -9.16 3.23
N GLY A 201 -2.91 -8.35 3.90
CA GLY A 201 -2.55 -7.66 5.15
C GLY A 201 -2.72 -8.48 6.43
N PHE A 202 -2.21 -7.93 7.54
CA PHE A 202 -2.04 -8.60 8.83
C PHE A 202 -3.16 -8.34 9.84
N GLY A 203 -4.35 -7.93 9.41
CA GLY A 203 -5.48 -7.64 10.31
C GLY A 203 -5.89 -8.83 11.21
N ASP A 204 -5.61 -10.07 10.81
CA ASP A 204 -5.88 -11.25 11.66
C ASP A 204 -4.86 -11.41 12.80
N ALA A 205 -3.65 -10.88 12.64
CA ALA A 205 -2.64 -10.87 13.69
C ALA A 205 -2.95 -9.83 14.79
N GLY A 206 -4.02 -9.04 14.63
CA GLY A 206 -4.34 -7.94 15.55
C GLY A 206 -3.54 -6.68 15.27
N SER A 207 -3.12 -6.49 14.02
CA SER A 207 -2.64 -5.20 13.51
C SER A 207 -3.73 -4.14 13.68
N GLU A 208 -3.35 -2.98 14.21
CA GLU A 208 -4.21 -1.79 14.36
C GLU A 208 -3.96 -0.77 13.25
N TYR A 209 -3.13 -1.11 12.28
CA TYR A 209 -2.87 -0.26 11.14
C TYR A 209 -4.18 -0.01 10.37
N GLY A 210 -4.36 1.23 9.91
CA GLY A 210 -5.62 1.69 9.32
C GLY A 210 -6.02 0.89 8.07
N ASP A 211 -5.03 0.38 7.34
CA ASP A 211 -5.28 -0.48 6.19
C ASP A 211 -5.37 -1.96 6.57
N LYS A 212 -6.39 -2.63 6.03
CA LYS A 212 -6.64 -4.06 6.28
C LYS A 212 -5.92 -4.98 5.28
N GLY A 213 -5.20 -4.41 4.30
CA GLY A 213 -4.51 -5.14 3.23
C GLY A 213 -5.45 -6.03 2.44
N ILE A 214 -6.48 -5.41 1.86
CA ILE A 214 -7.47 -6.06 1.00
C ILE A 214 -7.37 -5.45 -0.38
N ALA A 215 -7.27 -6.30 -1.40
CA ALA A 215 -7.28 -5.86 -2.79
C ALA A 215 -8.26 -6.68 -3.61
N MET A 216 -8.83 -6.04 -4.63
CA MET A 216 -9.73 -6.68 -5.56
C MET A 216 -8.95 -7.18 -6.77
N ILE A 217 -9.23 -8.42 -7.14
CA ILE A 217 -8.72 -9.01 -8.37
C ILE A 217 -9.60 -8.54 -9.53
N LYS A 218 -8.99 -8.07 -10.60
CA LYS A 218 -9.69 -7.75 -11.85
C LYS A 218 -9.08 -8.50 -13.03
N ARG A 219 -9.90 -8.82 -14.02
CA ARG A 219 -9.44 -9.35 -15.30
C ARG A 219 -8.89 -8.20 -16.14
N ARG A 220 -7.70 -8.36 -16.73
CA ARG A 220 -7.19 -7.48 -17.79
C ARG A 220 -7.85 -7.85 -19.12
N HIS A 221 -7.72 -6.99 -20.13
CA HIS A 221 -8.26 -7.22 -21.47
C HIS A 221 -7.80 -8.57 -22.06
N ASP A 222 -6.55 -8.97 -21.79
CA ASP A 222 -5.92 -10.20 -22.30
C ASP A 222 -6.38 -11.48 -21.58
N GLY A 223 -7.25 -11.36 -20.57
CA GLY A 223 -7.65 -12.49 -19.70
C GLY A 223 -6.65 -12.81 -18.59
N SER A 224 -5.52 -12.12 -18.53
CA SER A 224 -4.60 -12.17 -17.39
C SER A 224 -5.25 -11.56 -16.14
N MET A 225 -4.77 -12.00 -14.99
CA MET A 225 -5.25 -11.53 -13.70
C MET A 225 -4.46 -10.28 -13.33
N SER A 226 -5.14 -9.21 -12.97
CA SER A 226 -4.53 -7.97 -12.47
C SER A 226 -4.92 -7.76 -11.02
N PHE A 227 -3.95 -7.38 -10.21
CA PHE A 227 -4.12 -7.02 -8.82
C PHE A 227 -4.15 -5.49 -8.72
N LYS A 228 -5.32 -4.90 -8.41
CA LYS A 228 -5.41 -3.44 -8.20
C LYS A 228 -4.85 -3.09 -6.83
N PHE A 229 -3.53 -3.00 -6.76
CA PHE A 229 -2.79 -2.35 -5.68
C PHE A 229 -2.68 -0.86 -6.00
N ASP A 230 -2.98 -0.01 -5.03
CA ASP A 230 -2.73 1.43 -5.17
C ASP A 230 -1.24 1.69 -4.94
N LYS A 231 -0.41 1.37 -5.94
CA LYS A 231 1.06 1.52 -5.90
C LYS A 231 1.46 2.93 -5.50
N ALA A 232 0.75 3.95 -6.00
CA ALA A 232 0.99 5.36 -5.74
C ALA A 232 0.88 5.74 -4.25
N LYS A 233 0.20 4.93 -3.42
CA LYS A 233 0.09 5.18 -1.98
C LYS A 233 1.08 4.38 -1.14
N ARG A 234 1.75 3.37 -1.72
CA ARG A 234 2.38 2.28 -0.96
C ARG A 234 3.69 1.81 -1.54
N SER A 235 4.51 2.73 -2.04
CA SER A 235 5.85 2.40 -2.51
C SER A 235 6.88 2.38 -1.37
N HIS A 236 6.57 2.93 -0.20
CA HIS A 236 7.60 3.23 0.78
C HIS A 236 8.00 2.04 1.66
N VAL A 237 9.28 2.02 2.04
CA VAL A 237 9.95 0.99 2.83
C VAL A 237 10.70 1.64 3.99
N VAL A 238 10.88 0.93 5.11
CA VAL A 238 11.61 1.48 6.27
C VAL A 238 13.11 1.46 6.02
N LYS A 239 13.73 2.63 6.19
CA LYS A 239 15.18 2.83 6.15
C LYS A 239 15.69 3.27 7.51
N VAL A 240 16.78 2.64 7.95
CA VAL A 240 17.48 2.95 9.19
C VAL A 240 18.86 3.53 8.86
N SER A 241 19.12 4.74 9.35
CA SER A 241 20.34 5.49 9.10
C SER A 241 21.03 5.85 10.42
N LEU A 242 22.36 5.75 10.46
CA LEU A 242 23.20 6.08 11.61
C LEU A 242 24.04 7.32 11.27
N TYR A 243 23.99 8.32 12.14
CA TYR A 243 24.76 9.55 12.03
C TYR A 243 25.74 9.69 13.20
N ASP A 244 26.93 10.21 12.93
CA ASP A 244 27.87 10.60 13.98
C ASP A 244 27.45 11.95 14.57
N THR A 245 27.66 12.11 15.87
CA THR A 245 27.49 13.40 16.56
C THR A 245 28.71 13.78 17.38
N SER A 246 29.76 12.95 17.40
CA SER A 246 30.98 13.18 18.19
C SER A 246 31.87 14.28 17.62
N SER A 247 31.87 14.48 16.30
CA SER A 247 32.68 15.48 15.59
C SER A 247 32.02 16.86 15.43
N GLY A 248 30.76 17.01 15.85
CA GLY A 248 29.97 18.24 15.69
C GLY A 248 29.23 18.37 14.35
N ASP A 249 29.71 17.68 13.30
CA ASP A 249 29.01 17.56 12.02
C ASP A 249 28.17 16.27 11.97
N HIS A 250 26.92 16.39 11.49
CA HIS A 250 26.00 15.26 11.31
C HIS A 250 26.33 14.46 10.04
N GLU A 251 27.42 13.69 10.09
CA GLU A 251 27.85 12.84 8.98
C GLU A 251 27.16 11.47 9.01
N LEU A 252 26.75 10.98 7.84
CA LEU A 252 26.15 9.66 7.69
C LEU A 252 27.23 8.57 7.79
N ILE A 253 27.18 7.75 8.83
CA ILE A 253 28.15 6.65 9.06
C ILE A 253 27.67 5.34 8.41
N GLY A 254 26.36 5.09 8.39
CA GLY A 254 25.83 3.84 7.85
C GLY A 254 24.34 3.84 7.61
N CYS A 255 23.90 3.06 6.62
CA CYS A 255 22.50 2.85 6.26
C CYS A 255 22.17 1.37 6.19
N SER A 256 20.90 1.03 6.43
CA SER A 256 20.36 -0.31 6.18
C SER A 256 20.06 -0.54 4.69
N ARG A 257 20.08 -1.79 4.26
CA ARG A 257 19.69 -2.24 2.92
C ARG A 257 18.16 -2.35 2.82
N TYR A 258 17.53 -1.54 1.96
CA TYR A 258 16.09 -1.58 1.70
C TYR A 258 15.74 -1.86 0.23
N LYS A 259 16.67 -1.65 -0.71
CA LYS A 259 16.45 -1.81 -2.15
C LYS A 259 16.07 -3.24 -2.56
N HIS A 260 16.67 -4.25 -1.93
CA HIS A 260 16.40 -5.66 -2.25
C HIS A 260 15.12 -6.24 -1.61
N LEU A 261 14.30 -5.42 -0.95
CA LEU A 261 13.07 -5.90 -0.30
C LEU A 261 11.91 -6.12 -1.28
N LEU A 262 11.96 -5.49 -2.46
CA LEU A 262 10.98 -5.67 -3.52
C LEU A 262 11.48 -6.62 -4.60
N LEU A 263 10.60 -7.51 -5.04
CA LEU A 263 10.84 -8.44 -6.16
C LEU A 263 10.45 -7.77 -7.48
N ALA A 264 11.07 -8.17 -8.60
CA ALA A 264 10.58 -7.82 -9.92
C ALA A 264 9.13 -8.33 -10.11
N GLU A 265 8.26 -7.47 -10.63
CA GLU A 265 6.82 -7.76 -10.75
C GLU A 265 6.47 -8.44 -12.08
N ASP A 266 7.03 -9.63 -12.31
CA ASP A 266 6.74 -10.41 -13.53
C ASP A 266 5.45 -11.24 -13.37
N THR A 267 5.15 -11.65 -12.14
CA THR A 267 3.97 -12.47 -11.83
C THR A 267 3.08 -11.83 -10.77
N VAL A 268 1.77 -12.10 -10.87
CA VAL A 268 0.76 -11.68 -9.88
C VAL A 268 1.10 -12.18 -8.46
N GLN A 269 1.83 -13.29 -8.35
CA GLN A 269 2.25 -13.82 -7.05
C GLN A 269 3.35 -12.95 -6.43
N GLU A 270 4.29 -12.44 -7.22
CA GLU A 270 5.29 -11.47 -6.78
C GLU A 270 4.64 -10.14 -6.44
N GLU A 271 3.68 -9.65 -7.24
CA GLU A 271 2.90 -8.46 -6.90
C GLU A 271 2.22 -8.59 -5.52
N ILE A 272 1.63 -9.75 -5.20
CA ILE A 272 1.00 -10.00 -3.89
C ILE A 272 2.05 -10.02 -2.77
N LYS A 273 3.23 -10.62 -3.02
CA LYS A 273 4.32 -10.65 -2.04
C LYS A 273 4.84 -9.25 -1.76
N ASN A 274 5.09 -8.45 -2.80
CA ASN A 274 5.52 -7.06 -2.68
C ASN A 274 4.47 -6.24 -1.90
N ALA A 275 3.20 -6.36 -2.27
CA ALA A 275 2.10 -5.69 -1.56
C ALA A 275 2.03 -6.06 -0.07
N ARG A 276 2.34 -7.32 0.27
CA ARG A 276 2.44 -7.77 1.66
C ARG A 276 3.63 -7.15 2.38
N SER A 277 4.81 -7.14 1.75
CA SER A 277 6.01 -6.52 2.31
C SER A 277 5.78 -5.03 2.54
N LEU A 278 5.22 -4.31 1.57
CA LEU A 278 4.94 -2.87 1.67
C LEU A 278 3.97 -2.54 2.82
N VAL A 279 2.89 -3.31 2.97
CA VAL A 279 1.98 -3.13 4.12
C VAL A 279 2.66 -3.47 5.44
N PHE A 280 3.57 -4.44 5.46
CA PHE A 280 4.36 -4.76 6.66
C PHE A 280 5.28 -3.59 7.05
N GLU A 281 5.96 -2.97 6.09
CA GLU A 281 6.84 -1.81 6.30
C GLU A 281 6.08 -0.58 6.79
N GLU A 282 4.93 -0.28 6.18
CA GLU A 282 4.07 0.82 6.62
C GLU A 282 3.57 0.60 8.05
N GLU A 283 3.15 -0.62 8.38
CA GLU A 283 2.73 -0.96 9.74
C GLU A 283 3.89 -0.84 10.72
N LEU A 284 5.09 -1.29 10.34
CA LEU A 284 6.29 -1.18 11.15
C LEU A 284 6.60 0.27 11.50
N PHE A 285 6.63 1.14 10.49
CA PHE A 285 6.86 2.56 10.69
C PHE A 285 5.76 3.21 11.56
N TYR A 286 4.50 2.85 11.31
CA TYR A 286 3.36 3.34 12.10
C TYR A 286 3.50 3.01 13.59
N GLU A 287 3.84 1.76 13.93
CA GLU A 287 4.01 1.34 15.32
C GLU A 287 5.27 1.97 15.97
N ILE A 288 6.37 2.12 15.21
CA ILE A 288 7.57 2.84 15.65
C ILE A 288 7.23 4.30 16.00
N VAL A 289 6.52 5.02 15.12
CA VAL A 289 6.10 6.41 15.38
C VAL A 289 5.17 6.49 16.58
N ARG A 290 4.24 5.54 16.71
CA ARG A 290 3.29 5.48 17.84
C ARG A 290 4.01 5.27 19.18
N GLU A 291 5.05 4.43 19.20
CA GLU A 291 5.89 4.22 20.39
C GLU A 291 6.80 5.41 20.67
N ALA A 292 7.43 5.98 19.63
CA ALA A 292 8.33 7.14 19.73
C ALA A 292 7.65 8.33 20.42
N ARG A 293 6.37 8.60 20.11
CA ARG A 293 5.57 9.65 20.79
C ARG A 293 5.47 9.47 22.31
N ARG A 294 5.58 8.23 22.82
CA ARG A 294 5.54 7.91 24.26
C ARG A 294 6.94 7.92 24.90
N LEU A 295 7.99 8.05 24.10
CA LEU A 295 9.40 8.00 24.51
C LEU A 295 10.10 9.35 24.43
N SER A 296 9.34 10.46 24.34
CA SER A 296 9.90 11.82 24.31
C SER A 296 10.84 12.13 25.49
N SER A 297 10.59 11.53 26.67
CA SER A 297 11.47 11.65 27.84
C SER A 297 12.84 11.01 27.68
N HIS A 298 13.02 10.10 26.71
CA HIS A 298 14.25 9.34 26.49
C HIS A 298 14.99 9.81 25.24
N LYS A 299 14.93 11.11 24.92
CA LYS A 299 15.57 11.75 23.75
C LYS A 299 15.18 11.12 22.41
N VAL A 300 13.95 10.61 22.33
CA VAL A 300 13.34 10.17 21.08
C VAL A 300 12.45 11.30 20.57
N SER A 301 12.70 11.77 19.36
CA SER A 301 11.92 12.84 18.73
C SER A 301 11.39 12.38 17.38
N VAL A 302 10.22 12.91 17.00
CA VAL A 302 9.62 12.68 15.68
C VAL A 302 9.64 14.02 14.96
N VAL A 303 10.50 14.15 13.96
CA VAL A 303 10.75 15.41 13.23
C VAL A 303 10.52 15.16 11.74
N ALA A 304 9.65 15.95 11.11
CA ALA A 304 9.40 15.91 9.66
C ALA A 304 9.12 14.51 9.07
N GLY A 305 8.39 13.66 9.81
CA GLY A 305 8.10 12.29 9.35
C GLY A 305 9.28 11.32 9.49
N LYS A 306 10.31 11.67 10.27
CA LYS A 306 11.43 10.80 10.65
C LYS A 306 11.47 10.64 12.16
N VAL A 307 11.90 9.47 12.63
CA VAL A 307 12.09 9.20 14.07
C VAL A 307 13.58 9.28 14.36
N VAL A 308 13.99 10.28 15.15
CA VAL A 308 15.38 10.53 15.54
C VAL A 308 15.57 10.13 16.99
N ILE A 309 16.50 9.21 17.24
CA ILE A 309 16.85 8.69 18.56
C ILE A 309 18.30 9.07 18.85
N ASN A 310 18.49 9.96 19.81
CA ASN A 310 19.83 10.39 20.22
C ASN A 310 20.44 9.39 21.20
N LEU A 311 21.54 8.73 20.81
CA LEU A 311 22.29 7.77 21.62
C LEU A 311 23.59 8.41 22.17
N TYR A 312 23.60 9.73 22.38
CA TYR A 312 24.74 10.56 22.79
C TYR A 312 25.84 10.71 21.75
N ASP A 313 26.52 9.62 21.41
CA ASP A 313 27.66 9.64 20.47
C ASP A 313 27.22 9.35 19.02
N GLU A 314 26.01 8.81 18.84
CA GLU A 314 25.45 8.45 17.54
C GLU A 314 23.96 8.82 17.54
N ASP A 315 23.44 9.27 16.39
CA ASP A 315 22.01 9.47 16.17
C ASP A 315 21.46 8.36 15.26
N LEU A 316 20.41 7.70 15.73
CA LEU A 316 19.68 6.67 14.97
C LEU A 316 18.42 7.31 14.36
N VAL A 317 18.34 7.33 13.04
CA VAL A 317 17.23 7.91 12.29
C VAL A 317 16.48 6.80 11.56
N VAL A 318 15.17 6.74 11.77
CA VAL A 318 14.26 5.82 11.07
C VAL A 318 13.31 6.63 10.20
N GLU A 319 13.26 6.32 8.91
CA GLU A 319 12.46 7.02 7.91
C GLU A 319 11.76 6.04 6.95
N LEU A 320 10.75 6.54 6.25
CA LEU A 320 9.97 5.79 5.27
C LEU A 320 10.32 6.35 3.89
N VAL A 321 10.94 5.53 3.03
CA VAL A 321 11.56 5.96 1.76
C VAL A 321 10.98 5.16 0.59
N ASP A 322 10.74 5.84 -0.52
CA ASP A 322 10.36 5.18 -1.78
C ASP A 322 11.62 4.56 -2.43
N PRO A 323 11.70 3.23 -2.58
CA PRO A 323 12.85 2.57 -3.17
C PRO A 323 13.01 2.87 -4.67
N THR A 324 11.94 3.31 -5.36
CA THR A 324 11.98 3.60 -6.80
C THR A 324 12.38 5.05 -7.12
N ALA A 325 12.12 5.99 -6.20
CA ALA A 325 12.45 7.40 -6.41
C ALA A 325 13.94 7.71 -6.22
N GLU A 326 14.68 6.88 -5.46
CA GLU A 326 16.11 7.08 -5.18
C GLU A 326 17.04 6.34 -6.16
N GLU A 327 16.51 5.64 -7.17
CA GLU A 327 17.31 4.97 -8.22
C GLU A 327 18.00 5.98 -9.15
N GLU A 328 17.47 7.20 -9.26
CA GLU A 328 17.98 8.22 -10.20
C GLU A 328 19.21 9.00 -9.65
N GLU A 329 19.55 8.88 -8.37
CA GLU A 329 20.53 9.79 -7.71
C GLU A 329 21.81 9.13 -7.16
N ARG A 330 21.95 7.79 -7.16
CA ARG A 330 23.18 7.13 -6.65
C ARG A 330 23.73 6.07 -7.60
N ASP A 331 25.01 6.22 -7.97
CA ASP A 331 25.76 5.25 -8.76
C ASP A 331 25.88 3.89 -8.03
N GLU A 332 25.78 2.78 -8.77
CA GLU A 332 25.91 1.39 -8.26
C GLU A 332 27.23 1.13 -7.50
N ASP A 333 28.25 1.98 -7.70
CA ASP A 333 29.54 1.88 -7.03
C ASP A 333 29.52 2.46 -5.60
N ASP A 334 28.61 3.38 -5.28
CA ASP A 334 28.46 3.98 -3.93
C ASP A 334 27.78 2.99 -2.96
N ASP A 335 26.86 2.15 -3.46
CA ASP A 335 26.23 1.07 -2.69
C ASP A 335 27.27 0.02 -2.23
N ARG A 336 28.30 -0.29 -3.03
CA ARG A 336 29.33 -1.29 -2.71
C ARG A 336 30.30 -0.86 -1.59
N GLU A 337 30.52 0.44 -1.42
CA GLU A 337 31.35 0.96 -0.32
C GLU A 337 30.57 1.01 1.01
N VAL A 338 29.28 1.38 0.96
CA VAL A 338 28.39 1.34 2.14
C VAL A 338 28.25 -0.09 2.68
N GLU A 339 28.19 -1.09 1.79
CA GLU A 339 28.03 -2.51 2.16
C GLU A 339 29.17 -3.09 3.03
N LYS A 340 30.37 -2.50 3.00
CA LYS A 340 31.53 -2.99 3.77
C LYS A 340 31.72 -2.28 5.11
N ASN A 341 30.94 -1.23 5.38
CA ASN A 341 31.07 -0.47 6.62
C ASN A 341 30.48 -1.24 7.81
N PRO A 342 31.23 -1.43 8.92
CA PRO A 342 30.71 -2.08 10.13
C PRO A 342 29.43 -1.43 10.68
N HIS A 343 29.28 -0.12 10.46
CA HIS A 343 28.10 0.65 10.85
C HIS A 343 26.88 0.37 9.97
N SER A 344 27.06 0.09 8.67
CA SER A 344 25.96 -0.35 7.80
C SER A 344 25.44 -1.72 8.23
N HIS A 345 26.33 -2.67 8.53
CA HIS A 345 25.92 -3.97 9.10
C HIS A 345 25.18 -3.81 10.44
N LYS A 346 25.59 -2.87 11.29
CA LYS A 346 24.86 -2.54 12.53
C LYS A 346 23.46 -1.99 12.23
N ALA A 347 23.31 -1.11 11.24
CA ALA A 347 22.01 -0.59 10.80
C ALA A 347 21.10 -1.71 10.25
N ASP A 348 21.64 -2.63 9.46
CA ASP A 348 20.94 -3.82 8.97
C ASP A 348 20.44 -4.71 10.11
N LEU A 349 21.28 -4.97 11.12
CA LEU A 349 20.88 -5.76 12.28
C LEU A 349 19.76 -5.07 13.09
N ILE A 350 19.83 -3.75 13.25
CA ILE A 350 18.78 -2.97 13.92
C ILE A 350 17.47 -3.05 13.12
N CYS A 351 17.55 -2.88 11.81
CA CYS A 351 16.39 -2.99 10.92
C CYS A 351 15.76 -4.38 11.02
N ASN A 352 16.55 -5.44 10.87
CA ASN A 352 16.08 -6.82 11.02
C ASN A 352 15.48 -7.09 12.42
N ALA A 353 16.06 -6.53 13.47
CA ALA A 353 15.52 -6.65 14.82
C ALA A 353 14.13 -6.00 14.93
N PHE A 354 13.90 -4.84 14.30
CA PHE A 354 12.57 -4.24 14.24
C PHE A 354 11.54 -5.14 13.55
N HIS A 355 11.89 -5.76 12.43
CA HIS A 355 11.03 -6.71 11.72
C HIS A 355 10.67 -7.92 12.59
N ILE A 356 11.66 -8.48 13.29
CA ILE A 356 11.48 -9.64 14.19
C ILE A 356 10.59 -9.25 15.39
N LEU A 357 10.78 -8.05 15.96
CA LEU A 357 9.98 -7.55 17.08
C LEU A 357 8.52 -7.31 16.67
N LEU A 358 8.26 -6.81 15.46
CA LEU A 358 6.90 -6.69 14.94
C LEU A 358 6.25 -8.07 14.72
N CYS A 359 6.98 -9.03 14.13
CA CYS A 359 6.51 -10.42 14.02
C CYS A 359 6.18 -11.03 15.38
N TYR A 360 7.00 -10.75 16.40
CA TYR A 360 6.74 -11.18 17.77
C TYR A 360 5.48 -10.53 18.36
N ALA A 361 5.31 -9.23 18.16
CA ALA A 361 4.11 -8.50 18.55
C ALA A 361 2.84 -9.10 17.92
N HIS A 362 2.87 -9.38 16.62
CA HIS A 362 1.80 -10.06 15.88
C HIS A 362 1.46 -11.43 16.48
N ARG A 363 2.48 -12.25 16.76
CA ARG A 363 2.30 -13.58 17.37
C ARG A 363 1.68 -13.47 18.76
N ARG A 364 2.13 -12.51 19.57
CA ARG A 364 1.59 -12.27 20.92
C ARG A 364 0.15 -11.78 20.87
N ASN A 365 -0.19 -10.90 19.95
CA ASN A 365 -1.56 -10.43 19.74
C ASN A 365 -2.47 -11.57 19.30
N LEU A 366 -2.01 -12.42 18.39
CA LEU A 366 -2.72 -13.62 17.96
C LEU A 366 -2.92 -14.61 19.11
N GLN A 367 -1.91 -14.83 19.96
CA GLN A 367 -2.05 -15.66 21.17
C GLN A 367 -3.09 -15.08 22.14
N LYS A 368 -3.06 -13.76 22.39
CA LYS A 368 -4.07 -13.08 23.21
C LYS A 368 -5.49 -13.24 22.64
N ARG A 369 -5.64 -13.21 21.31
CA ARG A 369 -6.94 -13.42 20.64
C ARG A 369 -7.41 -14.88 20.68
N ARG A 370 -6.48 -15.85 20.70
CA ARG A 370 -6.78 -17.28 20.86
C ARG A 370 -7.12 -17.65 22.30
N ALA A 371 -6.61 -16.89 23.28
CA ALA A 371 -6.95 -17.08 24.68
C ALA A 371 -8.45 -16.84 24.90
N MET A 372 -9.03 -17.52 25.88
CA MET A 372 -10.46 -17.42 26.17
C MET A 372 -10.84 -15.95 26.43
N PRO A 373 -11.87 -15.41 25.75
CA PRO A 373 -12.29 -14.04 25.94
C PRO A 373 -12.70 -13.84 27.40
N THR A 374 -12.31 -12.70 27.96
CA THR A 374 -12.76 -12.30 29.29
C THR A 374 -14.29 -12.18 29.30
N PRO A 375 -14.96 -12.62 30.38
CA PRO A 375 -16.42 -12.60 30.45
C PRO A 375 -16.93 -11.17 30.28
N VAL A 376 -18.04 -11.02 29.54
CA VAL A 376 -18.69 -9.74 29.18
C VAL A 376 -19.04 -8.89 30.41
N SER A 377 -19.14 -9.50 31.59
CA SER A 377 -19.37 -8.85 32.88
C SER A 377 -18.18 -8.00 33.39
N SER A 378 -16.96 -8.21 32.85
CA SER A 378 -15.80 -7.40 33.17
C SER A 378 -15.95 -6.00 32.56
N LYS A 379 -16.33 -5.02 33.38
CA LYS A 379 -16.49 -3.60 33.00
C LYS A 379 -15.19 -2.90 32.57
N SER A 380 -14.05 -3.57 32.62
CA SER A 380 -12.77 -3.03 32.17
C SER A 380 -12.34 -3.76 30.90
N LYS A 381 -12.43 -3.08 29.75
CA LYS A 381 -11.56 -3.44 28.62
C LYS A 381 -10.12 -3.20 29.12
N PRO A 382 -9.24 -4.22 29.18
CA PRO A 382 -7.86 -3.97 29.56
C PRO A 382 -7.29 -2.91 28.61
N PRO A 383 -6.62 -1.86 29.11
CA PRO A 383 -5.97 -0.88 28.26
C PRO A 383 -5.05 -1.63 27.32
N GLN A 384 -5.15 -1.35 26.02
CA GLN A 384 -4.33 -2.03 25.04
C GLN A 384 -2.87 -1.72 25.33
N SER A 385 -2.10 -2.78 25.63
CA SER A 385 -0.67 -2.68 25.87
C SER A 385 0.00 -2.20 24.58
N PRO A 386 0.73 -1.08 24.57
CA PRO A 386 1.52 -0.70 23.40
C PRO A 386 2.45 -1.83 22.99
N LEU A 387 2.68 -1.93 21.69
CA LEU A 387 3.78 -2.73 21.17
C LEU A 387 5.09 -2.04 21.57
N PHE A 388 6.07 -2.84 22.01
CA PHE A 388 7.39 -2.37 22.41
C PHE A 388 8.39 -2.87 21.37
N ILE A 389 8.68 -2.01 20.39
CA ILE A 389 9.59 -2.27 19.26
C ILE A 389 10.89 -1.47 19.47
N LEU A 390 10.78 -0.17 19.77
CA LEU A 390 11.93 0.70 20.00
C LEU A 390 12.60 0.47 21.36
N ARG A 391 11.81 0.32 22.44
CA ARG A 391 12.35 0.23 23.81
C ARG A 391 13.39 -0.87 24.01
N PRO A 392 13.17 -2.13 23.56
CA PRO A 392 14.17 -3.18 23.76
C PRO A 392 15.51 -2.81 23.13
N ILE A 393 15.49 -2.32 21.88
CA ILE A 393 16.72 -1.99 21.16
C ILE A 393 17.46 -0.82 21.83
N ILE A 394 16.75 0.27 22.14
CA ILE A 394 17.34 1.43 22.81
C ILE A 394 17.91 1.02 24.17
N ALA A 395 17.20 0.18 24.94
CA ALA A 395 17.65 -0.31 26.24
C ALA A 395 18.98 -1.06 26.12
N HIS A 396 19.10 -1.99 25.17
CA HIS A 396 20.33 -2.77 24.96
C HIS A 396 21.49 -1.91 24.47
N ILE A 397 21.25 -0.97 23.56
CA ILE A 397 22.30 -0.09 23.05
C ILE A 397 22.81 0.81 24.18
N LEU A 398 21.91 1.51 24.89
CA LEU A 398 22.29 2.38 26.00
C LEU A 398 22.97 1.60 27.11
N HIS A 399 22.46 0.41 27.48
CA HIS A 399 23.10 -0.45 28.47
C HIS A 399 24.52 -0.82 28.07
N SER A 400 24.77 -1.15 26.80
CA SER A 400 26.13 -1.45 26.33
C SER A 400 27.08 -0.25 26.48
N LYS A 401 26.58 0.97 26.26
CA LYS A 401 27.37 2.20 26.44
C LYS A 401 27.65 2.49 27.91
N VAL A 402 26.64 2.33 28.77
CA VAL A 402 26.79 2.44 30.23
C VAL A 402 27.82 1.42 30.72
N LEU A 403 27.71 0.15 30.32
CA LEU A 403 28.68 -0.89 30.68
C LEU A 403 30.11 -0.54 30.26
N LYS A 404 30.31 0.00 29.04
CA LYS A 404 31.65 0.40 28.59
C LYS A 404 32.22 1.55 29.42
N ARG A 405 31.39 2.53 29.80
CA ARG A 405 31.80 3.66 30.64
C ARG A 405 32.13 3.19 32.05
N THR A 406 31.32 2.31 32.63
CA THR A 406 31.53 1.77 33.98
C THR A 406 32.71 0.81 34.03
N THR A 407 32.92 -0.06 33.04
CA THR A 407 34.13 -0.92 32.99
C THR A 407 35.38 -0.08 32.98
N ARG A 408 35.43 0.97 32.15
CA ARG A 408 36.61 1.85 32.06
C ARG A 408 36.89 2.55 33.38
N LEU A 409 35.86 3.05 34.05
CA LEU A 409 36.00 3.69 35.36
C LEU A 409 36.49 2.68 36.41
N LEU A 410 35.86 1.51 36.49
CA LEU A 410 36.25 0.46 37.44
C LEU A 410 37.69 0.01 37.19
N GLU A 411 38.10 -0.17 35.93
CA GLU A 411 39.49 -0.49 35.58
C GLU A 411 40.48 0.59 36.05
N MET A 412 40.15 1.87 35.90
CA MET A 412 40.97 2.97 36.41
C MET A 412 41.10 2.95 37.95
N ILE A 413 40.00 2.68 38.67
CA ILE A 413 40.04 2.58 40.14
C ILE A 413 40.87 1.36 40.57
N LEU A 414 40.67 0.20 39.92
CA LEU A 414 41.36 -1.05 40.26
C LEU A 414 42.86 -0.99 39.97
N GLN A 415 43.29 -0.27 38.92
CA GLN A 415 44.71 -0.01 38.66
C GLN A 415 45.40 0.71 39.83
N THR A 416 44.65 1.48 40.61
CA THR A 416 45.17 2.20 41.79
C THR A 416 45.35 1.26 42.99
N HIS A 417 44.70 0.09 43.02
CA HIS A 417 44.69 -0.84 44.16
C HIS A 417 45.23 -2.24 43.77
N GLN A 418 46.48 -2.53 44.15
CA GLN A 418 47.28 -3.68 43.68
C GLN A 418 46.77 -5.11 44.00
N ASN A 419 45.64 -5.30 44.69
CA ASN A 419 45.12 -6.63 45.07
C ASN A 419 43.62 -6.78 44.82
N SER A 420 43.10 -6.18 43.74
CA SER A 420 41.67 -6.17 43.44
C SER A 420 41.37 -6.90 42.12
N SER A 421 40.30 -7.70 42.10
CA SER A 421 39.87 -8.44 40.91
C SER A 421 38.42 -8.12 40.57
N MET A 422 38.12 -8.02 39.28
CA MET A 422 36.79 -7.73 38.76
C MET A 422 36.32 -8.87 37.86
N SER A 423 35.12 -9.39 38.11
CA SER A 423 34.40 -10.24 37.17
C SER A 423 33.09 -9.57 36.75
N LEU A 424 32.81 -9.60 35.44
CA LEU A 424 31.60 -9.05 34.86
C LEU A 424 30.71 -10.19 34.37
N GLU A 425 29.54 -10.31 34.98
CA GLU A 425 28.48 -11.19 34.53
C GLU A 425 27.45 -10.37 33.75
N LYS A 426 27.56 -10.41 32.42
CA LYS A 426 26.56 -9.79 31.55
C LYS A 426 25.26 -10.60 31.58
N TYR A 427 24.12 -9.90 31.61
CA TYR A 427 22.77 -10.50 31.52
C TYR A 427 22.43 -11.49 32.64
N SER A 428 22.73 -11.16 33.89
CA SER A 428 22.58 -12.06 35.05
C SER A 428 21.13 -12.42 35.39
N ASP A 429 20.17 -11.52 35.23
CA ASP A 429 18.74 -11.80 35.51
C ASP A 429 18.15 -12.90 34.62
N ILE A 430 18.64 -13.03 33.38
CA ILE A 430 18.20 -14.04 32.42
C ILE A 430 18.58 -15.45 32.91
N LYS A 431 19.73 -15.58 33.57
CA LYS A 431 20.25 -16.88 34.04
C LYS A 431 19.58 -17.37 35.33
N SER A 432 19.00 -16.49 36.15
CA SER A 432 18.49 -16.86 37.47
C SER A 432 16.97 -16.99 37.58
N LYS A 433 16.20 -16.10 36.93
CA LYS A 433 14.74 -16.00 37.17
C LYS A 433 13.88 -16.44 36.00
N ASN A 434 14.34 -16.23 34.77
CA ASN A 434 13.52 -16.37 33.56
C ASN A 434 14.04 -17.41 32.56
N GLN A 435 14.83 -18.39 33.04
CA GLN A 435 15.53 -19.35 32.19
C GLN A 435 14.58 -20.13 31.26
N HIS A 436 13.41 -20.55 31.76
CA HIS A 436 12.41 -21.26 30.95
C HIS A 436 11.77 -20.43 29.85
N GLU A 437 11.57 -19.12 30.07
CA GLU A 437 11.01 -18.23 29.04
C GLU A 437 12.08 -17.82 28.01
N TYR A 438 13.33 -17.71 28.46
CA TYR A 438 14.48 -17.46 27.60
C TYR A 438 14.75 -18.64 26.64
N GLU A 439 14.77 -19.88 27.15
CA GLU A 439 15.03 -21.07 26.33
C GLU A 439 13.93 -21.36 25.30
N ASN A 440 12.68 -20.96 25.59
CA ASN A 440 11.53 -21.17 24.70
C ASN A 440 11.27 -20.01 23.72
N SER A 441 11.97 -18.88 23.86
CA SER A 441 11.75 -17.68 23.04
C SER A 441 12.87 -17.47 22.04
N TYR A 442 12.51 -17.33 20.76
CA TYR A 442 13.46 -17.01 19.69
C TYR A 442 14.03 -15.58 19.77
N LEU A 443 13.45 -14.70 20.61
CA LEU A 443 13.98 -13.34 20.85
C LEU A 443 15.17 -13.31 21.82
N GLY A 444 15.42 -14.40 22.55
CA GLY A 444 16.53 -14.50 23.50
C GLY A 444 16.60 -13.31 24.47
N THR A 445 17.70 -12.56 24.39
CA THR A 445 18.01 -11.44 25.29
C THR A 445 17.12 -10.22 25.10
N LEU A 446 16.58 -10.00 23.90
CA LEU A 446 15.76 -8.82 23.57
C LEU A 446 14.39 -8.80 24.28
N LEU A 447 13.96 -9.94 24.83
CA LEU A 447 12.68 -10.06 25.53
C LEU A 447 12.71 -9.35 26.90
N PHE A 448 13.88 -9.27 27.52
CA PHE A 448 14.05 -8.79 28.88
C PHE A 448 14.87 -7.50 28.90
N PRO A 449 14.58 -6.57 29.84
CA PRO A 449 15.46 -5.42 30.03
C PRO A 449 16.87 -5.92 30.39
N PRO A 450 17.93 -5.34 29.81
CA PRO A 450 19.29 -5.75 30.11
C PRO A 450 19.66 -5.37 31.54
N VAL A 451 20.18 -6.37 32.28
CA VAL A 451 20.73 -6.19 33.63
C VAL A 451 22.08 -6.91 33.69
N SER A 452 23.10 -6.28 34.26
CA SER A 452 24.44 -6.89 34.38
C SER A 452 25.03 -6.68 35.76
N THR A 453 25.77 -7.66 36.24
CA THR A 453 26.33 -7.69 37.59
C THR A 453 27.85 -7.66 37.53
N TYR A 454 28.46 -6.70 38.20
CA TYR A 454 29.90 -6.69 38.48
C TYR A 454 30.12 -7.28 39.87
N HIS A 455 31.06 -8.21 39.97
CA HIS A 455 31.59 -8.68 41.24
C HIS A 455 33.02 -8.16 41.37
N LEU A 456 33.26 -7.37 42.41
CA LEU A 456 34.57 -6.83 42.74
C LEU A 456 35.02 -7.49 44.04
N ASP A 457 36.16 -8.17 43.99
CA ASP A 457 36.83 -8.67 45.19
C ASP A 457 37.98 -7.73 45.51
N THR A 458 37.86 -7.04 46.63
CA THR A 458 38.91 -6.16 47.14
C THR A 458 39.73 -7.00 48.11
N GLY A 459 41.05 -7.11 47.91
CA GLY A 459 41.94 -7.98 48.67
C GLY A 459 41.91 -7.85 50.21
N ASN A 460 41.16 -6.89 50.74
CA ASN A 460 40.85 -6.69 52.15
C ASN A 460 39.68 -7.58 52.67
N GLY A 461 39.16 -8.50 51.85
CA GLY A 461 38.05 -9.40 52.20
C GLY A 461 36.66 -8.76 52.09
N ILE A 462 36.55 -7.64 51.37
CA ILE A 462 35.27 -6.98 51.06
C ILE A 462 34.88 -7.34 49.63
N LYS A 463 33.71 -7.95 49.49
CA LYS A 463 33.08 -8.27 48.20
C LYS A 463 32.03 -7.22 47.88
N VAL A 464 32.18 -6.56 46.74
CA VAL A 464 31.24 -5.56 46.25
C VAL A 464 30.51 -6.13 45.03
N THR A 465 29.19 -5.98 45.00
CA THR A 465 28.34 -6.38 43.89
C THR A 465 27.62 -5.14 43.36
N ILE A 466 27.83 -4.81 42.09
CA ILE A 466 27.19 -3.68 41.41
C ILE A 466 26.25 -4.25 40.36
N ILE A 467 24.95 -4.01 40.51
CA ILE A 467 23.92 -4.38 39.53
C ILE A 467 23.63 -3.14 38.69
N THR A 468 24.00 -3.19 37.42
CA THR A 468 23.67 -2.13 36.44
C THR A 468 22.40 -2.51 35.70
N SER A 469 21.39 -1.64 35.73
CA SER A 469 20.10 -1.82 35.05
C SER A 469 19.95 -0.89 33.84
N SER A 470 18.93 -1.12 33.00
CA SER A 470 18.66 -0.26 31.84
C SER A 470 18.13 1.12 32.25
N PRO A 471 18.64 2.22 31.67
CA PRO A 471 18.20 3.58 31.98
C PRO A 471 16.78 3.92 31.52
N LEU A 472 16.10 3.04 30.76
CA LEU A 472 14.75 3.29 30.26
C LEU A 472 13.63 3.07 31.29
N ILE A 473 13.98 2.64 32.52
CA ILE A 473 13.02 2.43 33.62
C ILE A 473 13.31 3.45 34.71
N SER A 474 12.60 4.58 34.67
CA SER A 474 12.83 5.74 35.54
C SER A 474 12.73 5.49 37.05
N TYR A 475 12.17 4.36 37.47
CA TYR A 475 11.93 4.05 38.89
C TYR A 475 12.97 3.12 39.51
N ILE A 476 13.96 2.66 38.75
CA ILE A 476 15.01 1.74 39.21
C ILE A 476 16.35 2.50 39.19
N PRO A 477 17.17 2.42 40.25
CA PRO A 477 18.51 3.01 40.23
C PRO A 477 19.35 2.39 39.10
N LEU A 478 20.14 3.22 38.42
CA LEU A 478 21.03 2.78 37.35
C LEU A 478 22.06 1.77 37.88
N TYR A 479 22.56 2.00 39.11
CA TYR A 479 23.45 1.13 39.85
C TYR A 479 22.84 0.76 41.20
N ASP A 480 22.45 -0.49 41.41
CA ASP A 480 22.13 -1.02 42.75
C ASP A 480 23.38 -1.71 43.29
N VAL A 481 23.90 -1.23 44.42
CA VAL A 481 25.22 -1.65 44.90
C VAL A 481 25.13 -2.23 46.30
N THR A 482 25.76 -3.38 46.51
CA THR A 482 25.86 -4.02 47.82
C THR A 482 27.29 -4.44 48.13
N ALA A 483 27.79 -4.03 49.30
CA ALA A 483 29.11 -4.39 49.79
C ALA A 483 29.00 -5.28 51.03
N LYS A 484 29.76 -6.39 51.06
CA LYS A 484 29.77 -7.37 52.14
C LYS A 484 31.20 -7.63 52.62
N LYS A 485 31.40 -7.71 53.94
CA LYS A 485 32.67 -8.15 54.56
C LYS A 485 32.51 -9.58 55.04
N GLY A 486 33.32 -10.51 54.53
CA GLY A 486 33.16 -11.94 54.81
C GLY A 486 31.89 -12.55 54.18
N SER A 487 31.33 -13.61 54.78
CA SER A 487 30.19 -14.34 54.22
C SER A 487 28.82 -13.67 54.41
N ASP A 488 28.64 -12.78 55.40
CA ASP A 488 27.28 -12.35 55.78
C ASP A 488 27.10 -10.90 56.27
N GLN A 489 28.16 -10.13 56.55
CA GLN A 489 27.97 -8.76 57.06
C GLN A 489 27.87 -7.75 55.90
N VAL A 490 26.66 -7.25 55.65
CA VAL A 490 26.41 -6.15 54.69
C VAL A 490 26.96 -4.84 55.30
N LEU A 491 27.99 -4.27 54.68
CA LEU A 491 28.59 -2.99 55.06
C LEU A 491 27.74 -1.81 54.59
N SER A 492 27.21 -1.90 53.37
CA SER A 492 26.40 -0.85 52.75
C SER A 492 25.55 -1.43 51.62
N LYS A 493 24.32 -0.94 51.47
CA LYS A 493 23.44 -1.18 50.33
C LYS A 493 22.77 0.13 49.93
N THR A 494 23.01 0.58 48.70
CA THR A 494 22.54 1.88 48.18
C THR A 494 22.33 1.81 46.66
N GLY A 495 21.48 2.68 46.13
CA GLY A 495 21.24 2.82 44.69
C GLY A 495 21.67 4.19 44.18
N PHE A 496 22.33 4.25 43.02
CA PHE A 496 22.84 5.46 42.39
C PHE A 496 22.30 5.62 40.98
N TYR A 497 22.17 6.87 40.52
CA TYR A 497 21.70 7.20 39.16
C TYR A 497 22.83 7.74 38.28
N GLU A 498 23.83 8.35 38.89
CA GLU A 498 24.98 8.93 38.19
C GLU A 498 26.25 8.11 38.41
N LEU A 499 27.16 8.21 37.44
CA LEU A 499 28.44 7.49 37.48
C LEU A 499 29.39 8.07 38.54
N ASN A 500 29.33 9.39 38.79
CA ASN A 500 30.18 10.06 39.76
C ASN A 500 29.87 9.62 41.20
N GLU A 501 28.57 9.45 41.52
CA GLU A 501 28.13 8.95 42.83
C GLU A 501 28.67 7.53 43.10
N LEU A 502 28.69 6.69 42.06
CA LEU A 502 29.25 5.34 42.14
C LEU A 502 30.76 5.38 42.41
N GLU A 503 31.50 6.27 41.74
CA GLU A 503 32.94 6.45 41.95
C GLU A 503 33.26 6.86 43.38
N ASP A 504 32.59 7.88 43.91
CA ASP A 504 32.78 8.35 45.29
C ASP A 504 32.47 7.25 46.30
N TRP A 505 31.41 6.48 46.06
CA TRP A 505 31.02 5.38 46.93
C TRP A 505 32.04 4.24 46.91
N ILE A 506 32.55 3.85 45.73
CA ILE A 506 33.58 2.81 45.61
C ILE A 506 34.86 3.26 46.31
N ASN A 507 35.29 4.50 46.10
CA ASN A 507 36.47 5.07 46.76
C ASN A 507 36.30 5.12 48.29
N TRP A 508 35.09 5.40 48.79
CA TRP A 508 34.79 5.36 50.22
C TRP A 508 34.89 3.95 50.80
N ILE A 509 34.43 2.92 50.07
CA ILE A 509 34.52 1.53 50.52
C ILE A 509 35.95 1.03 50.49
N LEU A 510 36.73 1.37 49.47
CA LEU A 510 38.13 0.96 49.36
C LEU A 510 39.02 1.58 50.44
N LYS A 511 38.60 2.71 51.05
CA LYS A 511 39.27 3.35 52.19
C LYS A 511 38.92 2.72 53.55
N LYS A 512 37.89 1.88 53.63
CA LYS A 512 37.44 1.19 54.85
C LYS A 512 38.02 -0.22 54.96
#